data_AF-A0AA37TMT2-F1
#
_entry.id   AF-A0AA37TMT2-F1
#
_cell.length_a   1.000
_cell.length_b   1.000
_cell.length_c   1.000
_cell.angle_alpha   90.00
_cell.angle_beta   90.00
_cell.angle_gamma   90.00
#
_symmetry.space_group_name_H-M   'P 1'
#
loop_
_entity.id
_entity.type
_entity.pdbx_description
1 polymer ?
#
loop_
_entity_poly.entity_id
_entity_poly.type
_entity_poly.pdbx_seq_one_letter_code
_entity_poly.pdbx_strand_id
1 'polypeptide(L)'
;MRVEETMSTFEDRGNEIRALSKALVLDFMQSNPLCQPTAEGMKLAAIFRACGFDWGDYPKTTSSNQQYWVSAIVQELASEGKIIRVSESGPWRLTE
;
A
#
# COMPACT_ATOMS: atom_id res chain seq x y z
N MET A 1 -29.35 -19.07 19.23
CA MET A 1 -28.12 -19.79 18.80
C MET A 1 -27.51 -18.95 17.68
N ARG A 2 -26.47 -18.16 17.98
CA ARG A 2 -25.70 -17.45 16.95
C ARG A 2 -24.68 -18.44 16.41
N VAL A 3 -24.68 -18.65 15.09
CA VAL A 3 -23.60 -19.35 14.41
C VAL A 3 -22.44 -18.35 14.37
N GLU A 4 -21.40 -18.60 15.15
CA GLU A 4 -20.12 -17.91 14.95
C GLU A 4 -19.55 -18.42 13.63
N GLU A 5 -19.50 -17.55 12.63
CA GLU A 5 -18.77 -17.80 11.38
C GLU A 5 -17.30 -18.03 11.76
N THR A 6 -16.84 -19.28 11.68
CA THR A 6 -15.41 -19.60 11.64
C THR A 6 -14.86 -19.02 10.35
N MET A 7 -14.39 -17.77 10.38
CA MET A 7 -13.56 -17.25 9.29
C MET A 7 -12.39 -18.22 9.10
N SER A 8 -12.08 -18.52 7.83
CA SER A 8 -11.00 -19.46 7.52
C SER A 8 -9.69 -18.92 8.07
N THR A 9 -8.87 -19.76 8.70
CA THR A 9 -7.52 -19.38 9.19
C THR A 9 -6.69 -18.64 8.14
N PHE A 10 -6.96 -18.87 6.85
CA PHE A 10 -6.31 -18.16 5.75
C PHE A 10 -6.83 -16.73 5.54
N GLU A 11 -8.12 -16.48 5.74
CA GLU A 11 -8.71 -15.14 5.64
C GLU A 11 -8.22 -14.26 6.78
N ASP A 12 -8.16 -14.79 8.01
CA ASP A 12 -7.60 -14.10 9.18
C ASP A 12 -6.13 -13.70 8.95
N ARG A 13 -5.30 -14.65 8.53
CA ARG A 13 -3.90 -14.37 8.21
C ARG A 13 -3.76 -13.41 7.04
N GLY A 14 -4.65 -13.51 6.05
CA GLY A 14 -4.72 -12.55 4.95
C GLY A 14 -5.02 -11.14 5.46
N ASN A 15 -5.96 -10.99 6.40
CA ASN A 15 -6.29 -9.71 7.03
C ASN A 15 -5.10 -9.13 7.78
N GLU A 16 -4.38 -9.96 8.53
CA GLU A 16 -3.18 -9.56 9.25
C GLU A 16 -2.08 -9.08 8.30
N ILE A 17 -1.80 -9.84 7.23
CA ILE A 17 -0.80 -9.45 6.21
C ILE A 17 -1.20 -8.13 5.55
N ARG A 18 -2.49 -7.92 5.25
CA ARG A 18 -2.98 -6.65 4.69
C ARG A 18 -2.77 -5.49 5.66
N ALA A 19 -3.09 -5.67 6.94
CA ALA A 19 -2.89 -4.65 7.97
C ALA A 19 -1.40 -4.29 8.14
N LEU A 20 -0.53 -5.29 8.23
CA LEU A 20 0.92 -5.09 8.35
C LEU A 20 1.50 -4.41 7.11
N SER A 21 1.05 -4.78 5.91
CA SER A 21 1.50 -4.16 4.66
C SER A 21 1.08 -2.69 4.56
N LYS A 22 -0.14 -2.36 5.01
CA LYS A 22 -0.60 -0.96 5.12
C LYS A 22 0.22 -0.14 6.10
N ALA A 23 0.46 -0.71 7.29
CA ALA A 23 1.28 -0.06 8.32
C ALA A 23 2.69 0.24 7.79
N LEU A 24 3.34 -0.73 7.14
CA LEU A 24 4.66 -0.56 6.54
C LEU A 24 4.70 0.59 5.51
N VAL A 25 3.70 0.66 4.61
CA VAL A 25 3.63 1.75 3.64
C VAL A 25 3.45 3.10 4.32
N LEU A 26 2.56 3.18 5.31
CA LEU A 26 2.33 4.42 6.03
C LEU A 26 3.57 4.88 6.81
N ASP A 27 4.22 3.97 7.53
CA ASP A 27 5.45 4.25 8.30
C ASP A 27 6.56 4.75 7.36
N PHE A 28 6.73 4.10 6.20
CA PHE A 28 7.65 4.58 5.16
C PHE A 28 7.31 6.01 4.72
N MET A 29 6.04 6.28 4.39
CA MET A 29 5.61 7.61 3.95
C MET A 29 5.80 8.67 5.03
N GLN A 30 5.54 8.35 6.30
CA GLN A 30 5.80 9.22 7.44
C GLN A 30 7.29 9.53 7.62
N SER A 31 8.17 8.56 7.35
CA SER A 31 9.61 8.75 7.43
C SER A 31 10.21 9.50 6.22
N ASN A 32 9.48 9.62 5.11
CA ASN A 32 10.01 10.13 3.85
C ASN A 32 9.61 11.60 3.58
N PRO A 33 10.57 12.52 3.40
CA PRO A 33 10.28 13.92 3.10
C PRO A 33 9.44 14.16 1.84
N LEU A 34 9.59 13.30 0.82
CA LEU A 34 8.84 13.44 -0.44
C LEU A 34 7.35 13.10 -0.30
N CYS A 35 6.96 12.45 0.78
CA CYS A 35 5.57 12.06 1.05
C CYS A 35 4.85 13.03 2.00
N GLN A 36 5.48 14.11 2.46
CA GLN A 36 4.86 15.00 3.44
C GLN A 36 3.70 15.84 2.84
N PRO A 37 2.80 16.41 3.67
CA PRO A 37 1.52 16.98 3.20
C PRO A 37 1.56 18.10 2.15
N THR A 38 2.73 18.68 1.87
CA THR A 38 2.93 19.71 0.83
C THR A 38 3.94 19.32 -0.24
N ALA A 39 4.53 18.13 -0.12
CA ALA A 39 5.54 17.63 -1.05
C ALA A 39 4.90 17.19 -2.38
N GLU A 40 5.75 16.98 -3.39
CA GLU A 40 5.33 16.48 -4.70
C GLU A 40 4.74 15.06 -4.63
N GLY A 41 5.01 14.30 -3.56
CA GLY A 41 4.61 12.92 -3.43
C GLY A 41 5.55 11.96 -4.14
N MET A 42 5.30 10.66 -3.95
CA MET A 42 6.06 9.58 -4.58
C MET A 42 5.21 8.74 -5.54
N LYS A 43 5.82 8.32 -6.64
CA LYS A 43 5.20 7.36 -7.56
C LYS A 43 4.96 6.02 -6.85
N LEU A 44 3.86 5.35 -7.18
CA LEU A 44 3.52 4.03 -6.63
C LEU A 44 4.68 3.02 -6.74
N ALA A 45 5.32 2.95 -7.92
CA ALA A 45 6.48 2.09 -8.16
C ALA A 45 7.66 2.34 -7.20
N ALA A 46 7.86 3.60 -6.78
CA ALA A 46 8.92 3.96 -5.86
C ALA A 46 8.58 3.56 -4.43
N ILE A 47 7.34 3.79 -4.00
CA ILE A 47 6.83 3.35 -2.69
C ILE A 47 6.89 1.82 -2.59
N PHE A 48 6.42 1.13 -3.63
CA PHE A 48 6.47 -0.33 -3.79
C PHE A 48 7.87 -0.90 -3.54
N ARG A 49 8.88 -0.35 -4.23
CA ARG A 49 10.28 -0.79 -4.08
C ARG A 49 10.84 -0.46 -2.70
N ALA A 50 10.58 0.75 -2.21
CA ALA A 50 11.10 1.20 -0.93
C ALA A 50 10.55 0.40 0.26
N CYS A 51 9.33 -0.12 0.14
CA CYS A 51 8.72 -1.00 1.13
C CYS A 51 9.14 -2.48 0.98
N GLY A 52 10.07 -2.80 0.07
CA GLY A 52 10.58 -4.17 -0.12
C GLY A 52 9.58 -5.13 -0.78
N PHE A 53 8.55 -4.61 -1.46
CA PHE A 53 7.58 -5.44 -2.17
C PHE A 53 8.02 -5.83 -3.60
N ASP A 54 9.19 -5.38 -4.04
CA ASP A 54 9.75 -5.75 -5.35
C ASP A 54 10.58 -7.04 -5.22
N TRP A 55 10.10 -8.12 -5.84
CA TRP A 55 10.82 -9.39 -5.91
C TRP A 55 11.73 -9.49 -7.14
N GLY A 56 11.90 -8.39 -7.89
CA GLY A 56 12.63 -8.37 -9.14
C GLY A 56 11.79 -8.93 -10.29
N ASP A 57 12.44 -9.18 -11.42
CA ASP A 57 11.75 -9.64 -12.63
C ASP A 57 11.70 -11.16 -12.71
N TYR A 58 10.49 -11.69 -12.92
CA TYR A 58 10.26 -13.07 -13.35
C TYR A 58 9.70 -13.10 -14.78
N PRO A 59 9.88 -14.22 -15.51
CA PRO A 59 9.22 -14.41 -16.79
C PRO A 59 7.71 -14.19 -16.66
N LYS A 60 7.17 -13.24 -17.43
CA LYS A 60 5.75 -12.84 -17.45
C LYS A 60 5.22 -12.17 -16.17
N THR A 61 6.06 -11.97 -15.16
CA THR A 61 5.68 -11.29 -13.90
C THR A 61 6.79 -10.32 -13.50
N THR A 62 6.91 -9.24 -14.26
CA THR A 62 7.91 -8.19 -14.01
C THR A 62 7.60 -7.42 -12.72
N SER A 63 8.57 -6.67 -12.20
CA SER A 63 8.40 -5.69 -11.12
C SER A 63 7.19 -4.76 -11.36
N SER A 64 6.91 -4.42 -12.62
CA SER A 64 5.76 -3.60 -13.02
C SER A 64 4.43 -4.32 -12.81
N ASN A 65 4.38 -5.64 -13.06
CA ASN A 65 3.17 -6.44 -12.85
C ASN A 65 2.91 -6.66 -11.35
N GLN A 66 3.94 -6.75 -10.52
CA GLN A 66 3.81 -6.99 -9.08
C GLN A 66 3.20 -5.80 -8.33
N GLN A 67 3.35 -4.57 -8.86
CA GLN A 67 2.85 -3.33 -8.25
C GLN A 67 1.32 -3.25 -8.11
N TYR A 68 0.56 -4.07 -8.86
CA TYR A 68 -0.91 -4.04 -8.79
C TYR A 68 -1.45 -4.36 -7.39
N TRP A 69 -0.78 -5.21 -6.61
CA TRP A 69 -1.16 -5.49 -5.24
C TRP A 69 -1.04 -4.26 -4.33
N VAL A 70 0.04 -3.49 -4.45
CA VAL A 70 0.24 -2.27 -3.64
C VAL A 70 -0.72 -1.15 -4.03
N SER A 71 -1.30 -1.22 -5.24
CA SER A 71 -2.37 -0.32 -5.63
C SER A 71 -3.58 -0.42 -4.69
N ALA A 72 -3.92 -1.61 -4.19
CA ALA A 72 -5.00 -1.77 -3.22
C ALA A 72 -4.65 -1.14 -1.86
N ILE A 73 -3.39 -1.25 -1.42
CA ILE A 73 -2.91 -0.68 -0.15
C ILE A 73 -3.05 0.84 -0.13
N VAL A 74 -2.58 1.52 -1.18
CA VAL A 74 -2.65 2.99 -1.23
C VAL A 74 -4.09 3.50 -1.35
N GLN A 75 -4.99 2.72 -1.97
CA GLN A 75 -6.41 3.06 -2.03
C GLN A 75 -7.09 2.94 -0.65
N GLU A 76 -6.77 1.89 0.11
CA GLU A 76 -7.26 1.73 1.49
C GLU A 76 -6.76 2.84 2.42
N LEU A 77 -5.47 3.18 2.33
CA LEU A 77 -4.93 4.30 3.13
C LEU A 77 -5.57 5.65 2.72
N ALA A 78 -5.94 5.80 1.45
CA ALA A 78 -6.63 7.00 0.98
C ALA A 78 -8.09 7.05 1.43
N SER A 79 -8.81 5.92 1.40
CA SER A 79 -10.18 5.84 1.91
C SER A 79 -10.24 6.08 3.43
N GLU A 80 -9.16 5.75 4.15
CA GLU A 80 -8.96 6.07 5.57
C GLU A 80 -8.48 7.51 5.83
N GLY A 81 -8.29 8.31 4.78
CA GLY A 81 -7.85 9.70 4.88
C GLY A 81 -6.42 9.86 5.42
N LYS A 82 -5.56 8.86 5.25
CA LYS A 82 -4.14 8.92 5.66
C LYS A 82 -3.22 9.46 4.58
N ILE A 83 -3.57 9.23 3.33
CA ILE A 83 -2.80 9.68 2.16
C ILE A 83 -3.74 10.21 1.09
N ILE A 84 -3.21 11.01 0.18
CA ILE A 84 -3.89 11.46 -1.02
C ILE A 84 -3.06 11.17 -2.27
N ARG A 85 -3.78 11.02 -3.38
CA ARG A 85 -3.18 11.09 -4.71
C ARG A 85 -3.17 12.53 -5.16
N VAL A 86 -2.00 13.04 -5.55
CA VAL A 86 -1.81 14.45 -5.93
C VAL A 86 -2.54 14.81 -7.23
N SER A 87 -2.73 13.84 -8.13
CA SER A 87 -3.53 13.99 -9.35
C SER A 87 -4.15 12.66 -9.78
N GLU A 88 -5.05 12.68 -10.78
CA GLU A 88 -5.78 11.49 -11.25
C GLU A 88 -4.89 10.28 -11.55
N SER A 89 -3.70 10.50 -12.12
CA SER A 89 -2.68 9.47 -12.38
C SER A 89 -1.37 9.70 -11.60
N GLY A 90 -1.44 10.48 -10.52
CA GLY A 90 -0.28 11.10 -9.88
C GLY A 90 0.39 10.34 -8.75
N PRO A 91 1.42 10.97 -8.15
CA PRO A 91 2.11 10.50 -6.96
C PRO A 91 1.22 10.55 -5.71
N TRP A 92 1.68 9.87 -4.65
CA TRP A 92 1.02 9.76 -3.37
C TRP A 92 1.78 10.48 -2.27
N ARG A 93 1.07 11.13 -1.36
CA ARG A 93 1.61 11.81 -0.17
C ARG A 93 0.64 11.72 0.99
N LEU A 94 1.08 12.04 2.20
CA LEU A 94 0.25 12.14 3.40
C LEU A 94 -0.81 13.24 3.25
N THR A 95 -1.94 13.05 3.91
CA THR A 95 -2.93 14.11 4.17
C THR A 95 -2.37 15.14 5.16
N GLU A 96 -2.88 16.37 5.08
CA GLU A 96 -2.61 17.42 6.08
C GLU A 96 -3.17 17.08 7.47
#